data_AF-A0A7S2ZZP9-F1
#
_entry.id   AF-A0A7S2ZZP9-F1
#
_cell.length_a   1.000
_cell.length_b   1.000
_cell.length_c   1.000
_cell.angle_alpha   90.00
_cell.angle_beta   90.00
_cell.angle_gamma   90.00
#
_symmetry.space_group_name_H-M   'P 1'
#
loop_
_entity.id
_entity.type
_entity.pdbx_description
1 polymer ?
#
loop_
_entity_poly.entity_id
_entity_poly.type
_entity_poly.pdbx_seq_one_letter_code
_entity_poly.pdbx_strand_id
1 'polypeptide(L)'
;MYRLSDVLTLKPIRDGLNLVPYEYILSSGKTQPGRMILSECTGCSRALSLTVRVNPFDKRTVADVMKLFVTACEADKESQTQTDDKLRQKANISYVTEHSTRDWAESFLRDVEKVYEPSRPVPKIVRRTDIFKRRETPDAKYILLNSEINFVYPA
;
A
#
# COMPACT_ATOMS: atom_id res chain seq x y z
N MET A 1 -11.48 20.88 2.09
CA MET A 1 -10.67 20.49 0.92
C MET A 1 -11.33 19.32 0.19
N TYR A 2 -11.24 18.06 0.67
CA TYR A 2 -11.75 16.89 -0.07
C TYR A 2 -13.24 16.92 -0.48
N ARG A 3 -14.13 17.38 0.41
CA ARG A 3 -15.56 17.46 0.10
C ARG A 3 -15.92 18.58 -0.90
N LEU A 4 -15.03 19.54 -1.08
CA LEU A 4 -15.20 20.68 -1.99
C LEU A 4 -14.55 20.45 -3.37
N SER A 5 -13.67 19.45 -3.48
CA SER A 5 -13.02 19.10 -4.75
C SER A 5 -13.87 18.12 -5.54
N ASP A 6 -14.01 18.36 -6.84
CA ASP A 6 -14.75 17.49 -7.75
C ASP A 6 -13.95 16.25 -8.20
N VAL A 7 -12.62 16.41 -8.27
CA VAL A 7 -11.69 15.38 -8.76
C VAL A 7 -10.45 15.33 -7.87
N LEU A 8 -10.10 14.14 -7.39
CA LEU A 8 -8.80 13.86 -6.78
C LEU A 8 -7.82 13.32 -7.84
N THR A 9 -6.61 13.85 -7.88
CA THR A 9 -5.52 13.29 -8.69
C THR A 9 -4.33 12.93 -7.80
N LEU A 10 -3.86 11.70 -7.92
CA LEU A 10 -2.67 11.19 -7.25
C LEU A 10 -1.79 10.47 -8.24
N LYS A 11 -0.58 10.99 -8.44
CA LYS A 11 0.33 10.56 -9.50
C LYS A 11 1.74 10.21 -9.01
N PRO A 12 1.92 9.45 -7.91
CA PRO A 12 3.25 9.07 -7.46
C PRO A 12 3.91 8.07 -8.42
N ILE A 13 5.24 8.11 -8.49
CA ILE A 13 6.05 7.17 -9.28
C ILE A 13 6.24 5.86 -8.51
N ARG A 14 6.30 5.91 -7.17
CA ARG A 14 6.33 4.73 -6.28
C ARG A 14 5.58 5.06 -5.00
N ASP A 15 4.63 4.22 -4.63
CA ASP A 15 3.84 4.39 -3.42
C ASP A 15 3.31 3.05 -2.91
N GLY A 16 3.66 2.72 -1.67
CA GLY A 16 3.25 1.47 -1.02
C GLY A 16 1.76 1.46 -0.71
N LEU A 17 1.30 2.36 0.16
CA LEU A 17 -0.10 2.56 0.48
C LEU A 17 -0.36 4.05 0.71
N ASN A 18 -1.26 4.61 -0.07
CA ASN A 18 -1.73 5.98 0.10
C ASN A 18 -3.10 5.99 0.76
N LEU A 19 -3.25 6.74 1.86
CA LEU A 19 -4.53 6.87 2.55
C LEU A 19 -5.42 7.98 1.97
N VAL A 20 -4.84 8.94 1.23
CA VAL A 20 -5.58 10.10 0.69
C VAL A 20 -6.77 9.69 -0.18
N PRO A 21 -6.70 8.67 -1.06
CA PRO A 21 -7.87 8.21 -1.82
C PRO A 21 -9.00 7.67 -0.94
N TYR A 22 -8.67 6.98 0.16
CA TYR A 22 -9.65 6.46 1.11
C TYR A 22 -10.34 7.60 1.87
N GLU A 23 -9.55 8.58 2.35
CA GLU A 23 -10.07 9.78 3.01
C GLU A 23 -10.97 10.59 2.08
N TYR A 24 -10.60 10.69 0.81
CA TYR A 24 -11.40 11.38 -0.21
C TYR A 24 -12.74 10.70 -0.43
N ILE A 25 -12.76 9.37 -0.66
CA ILE A 25 -13.99 8.59 -0.81
C ILE A 25 -14.92 8.80 0.40
N LEU A 26 -14.39 8.68 1.61
CA LEU A 26 -15.16 8.85 2.85
C LEU A 26 -15.67 10.28 3.01
N SER A 27 -14.87 11.29 2.66
CA SER A 27 -15.24 12.71 2.74
C SER A 27 -16.32 13.10 1.73
N SER A 28 -16.26 12.52 0.52
CA SER A 28 -17.23 12.71 -0.56
C SER A 28 -18.59 12.07 -0.26
N GLY A 29 -18.59 10.98 0.51
CA GLY A 29 -19.81 10.25 0.91
C GLY A 29 -20.66 9.83 -0.30
N LYS A 30 -21.98 9.75 -0.11
CA LYS A 30 -22.94 9.37 -1.17
C LYS A 30 -23.36 10.53 -2.07
N THR A 31 -22.92 11.74 -1.76
CA THR A 31 -23.42 12.98 -2.38
C THR A 31 -22.62 13.42 -3.61
N GLN A 32 -21.38 12.95 -3.73
CA GLN A 32 -20.46 13.33 -4.79
C GLN A 32 -20.02 12.08 -5.58
N PRO A 33 -19.71 12.21 -6.88
CA PRO A 33 -19.35 11.09 -7.75
C PRO A 33 -18.00 10.45 -7.40
N GLY A 34 -17.19 11.07 -6.53
CA GLY A 34 -15.94 10.46 -6.02
C GLY A 34 -14.91 10.20 -7.13
N ARG A 35 -14.84 11.07 -8.14
CA ARG A 35 -13.92 10.91 -9.27
C ARG A 35 -12.47 11.00 -8.83
N MET A 36 -11.68 10.03 -9.26
CA MET A 36 -10.27 9.90 -8.89
C MET A 36 -9.43 9.45 -10.09
N ILE A 37 -8.28 10.10 -10.25
CA ILE A 37 -7.21 9.72 -11.18
C ILE A 37 -6.04 9.21 -10.34
N LEU A 38 -5.76 7.91 -10.40
CA LEU A 38 -4.72 7.28 -9.59
C LEU A 38 -3.59 6.75 -10.47
N SER A 39 -2.35 6.93 -10.04
CA SER A 39 -1.21 6.22 -10.60
C SER A 39 -1.42 4.72 -10.48
N GLU A 40 -1.09 3.97 -11.54
CA GLU A 40 -1.01 2.51 -11.47
C GLU A 40 -0.01 2.03 -10.42
N CYS A 41 0.99 2.85 -10.11
CA CYS A 41 2.04 2.56 -9.14
C CYS A 41 1.66 2.84 -7.69
N THR A 42 0.42 3.29 -7.42
CA THR A 42 -0.09 3.43 -6.06
C THR A 42 -0.69 2.10 -5.59
N GLY A 43 -0.32 1.61 -4.40
CA GLY A 43 -0.86 0.34 -3.89
C GLY A 43 -2.38 0.31 -3.71
N CYS A 44 -3.03 1.45 -3.46
CA CYS A 44 -4.49 1.53 -3.39
C CYS A 44 -5.17 1.39 -4.77
N SER A 45 -4.44 1.48 -5.89
CA SER A 45 -5.00 1.37 -7.25
C SER A 45 -5.59 -0.02 -7.53
N ARG A 46 -5.13 -1.04 -6.80
CA ARG A 46 -5.66 -2.41 -6.86
C ARG A 46 -6.90 -2.60 -5.99
N ALA A 47 -6.96 -1.88 -4.87
CA ALA A 47 -8.05 -1.93 -3.92
C ALA A 47 -9.28 -1.15 -4.43
N LEU A 48 -9.04 0.02 -5.02
CA LEU A 48 -10.07 0.92 -5.55
C LEU A 48 -10.29 0.66 -7.05
N SER A 49 -10.83 -0.51 -7.36
CA SER A 49 -10.94 -1.09 -8.71
C SER A 49 -11.77 -0.26 -9.71
N LEU A 50 -12.53 0.72 -9.22
CA LEU A 50 -13.44 1.55 -10.01
C LEU A 50 -12.92 2.97 -10.26
N THR A 51 -11.63 3.21 -10.00
CA THR A 51 -10.94 4.47 -10.27
C THR A 51 -10.23 4.45 -11.63
N VAL A 52 -9.99 5.62 -12.22
CA VAL A 52 -9.23 5.69 -13.47
C VAL A 52 -7.74 5.60 -13.14
N ARG A 53 -7.12 4.50 -13.58
CA ARG A 53 -5.70 4.25 -13.42
C ARG A 53 -4.91 4.81 -14.59
N VAL A 54 -3.83 5.53 -14.31
CA VAL A 54 -2.98 6.17 -15.31
C VAL A 54 -1.52 5.84 -15.10
N ASN A 55 -0.76 5.78 -16.19
CA ASN A 55 0.69 5.79 -16.13
C ASN A 55 1.17 7.18 -15.68
N PRO A 56 2.00 7.30 -14.62
CA PRO A 56 2.47 8.58 -14.15
C PRO A 56 3.37 9.35 -15.15
N PHE A 57 3.92 8.67 -16.15
CA PHE A 57 4.78 9.30 -17.16
C PHE A 57 4.02 9.80 -18.38
N ASP A 58 2.81 9.29 -18.60
CA ASP A 58 1.97 9.75 -19.71
C ASP A 58 1.22 11.02 -19.30
N LYS A 59 1.69 12.17 -19.81
CA LYS A 59 1.06 13.47 -19.53
C LYS A 59 -0.21 13.67 -20.36
N ARG A 60 -0.29 13.07 -21.56
CA ARG A 60 -1.43 13.25 -22.48
C ARG A 60 -2.65 12.53 -21.93
N THR A 61 -2.50 11.24 -21.59
CA THR A 61 -3.58 10.46 -20.99
C THR A 61 -4.11 11.11 -19.71
N VAL A 62 -3.23 11.64 -18.85
CA VAL A 62 -3.68 12.33 -17.64
C VAL A 62 -4.47 13.61 -17.95
N ALA A 63 -4.01 14.42 -18.90
CA ALA A 63 -4.73 15.62 -19.31
C ALA A 63 -6.10 15.28 -19.93
N ASP A 64 -6.17 14.22 -20.75
CA ASP A 64 -7.40 13.77 -21.39
C ASP A 64 -8.42 13.29 -20.35
N VAL A 65 -7.98 12.50 -19.35
CA VAL A 65 -8.83 12.03 -18.25
C VAL A 65 -9.29 13.20 -17.36
N MET A 66 -8.40 14.15 -17.05
CA MET A 66 -8.77 15.36 -16.30
C MET A 66 -9.84 16.15 -17.05
N LYS A 67 -9.66 16.38 -18.34
CA LYS A 67 -10.63 17.08 -19.19
C LYS A 67 -11.97 16.35 -19.20
N LEU A 68 -11.96 15.03 -19.38
CA LEU A 68 -13.16 14.20 -19.34
C LEU A 68 -13.92 14.38 -18.02
N PHE A 69 -13.23 14.35 -16.89
CA PHE A 69 -13.87 14.49 -15.58
C PHE A 69 -14.43 15.88 -15.32
N VAL A 70 -13.72 16.94 -15.75
CA VAL A 70 -14.21 18.32 -15.62
C VAL A 70 -15.45 18.52 -16.50
N THR A 71 -15.42 18.08 -17.76
CA THR A 71 -16.59 18.18 -18.65
C THR A 71 -17.77 17.35 -18.11
N ALA A 72 -17.52 16.20 -17.49
CA ALA A 72 -18.56 15.40 -16.84
C ALA A 72 -19.10 16.04 -15.55
N CYS A 73 -18.42 17.02 -14.95
CA CYS A 73 -18.96 17.83 -13.83
C CYS A 73 -19.96 18.87 -14.34
N GLU A 74 -19.75 19.38 -15.55
CA GLU A 74 -20.57 20.42 -16.19
C GLU A 74 -21.82 19.85 -16.87
N ALA A 75 -21.83 18.54 -17.19
CA ALA A 75 -22.95 17.86 -17.81
C ALA A 75 -24.15 17.65 -16.86
N ASP A 76 -25.35 17.57 -17.44
CA ASP A 76 -26.61 17.39 -16.70
C ASP A 76 -26.58 16.15 -15.79
N LYS A 77 -27.26 16.28 -14.65
CA LYS A 77 -27.30 15.29 -13.55
C LYS A 77 -27.88 13.92 -13.95
N GLU A 78 -28.57 13.85 -15.09
CA GLU A 78 -29.23 12.64 -15.62
C GLU A 78 -28.41 11.93 -16.70
N SER A 79 -27.20 12.41 -17.01
CA SER A 79 -26.30 11.72 -17.94
C SER A 79 -25.92 10.32 -17.42
N GLN A 80 -25.80 9.35 -18.34
CA GLN A 80 -25.36 7.99 -18.05
C GLN A 80 -24.06 7.96 -17.22
N THR A 81 -23.14 8.89 -17.52
CA THR A 81 -21.86 9.09 -16.82
C THR A 81 -22.03 9.32 -15.32
N GLN A 82 -23.01 10.13 -14.90
CA GLN A 82 -23.28 10.39 -13.47
C GLN A 82 -23.85 9.15 -12.76
N THR A 83 -24.64 8.34 -13.46
CA THR A 83 -25.17 7.08 -12.92
C THR A 83 -24.04 6.08 -12.66
N ASP A 84 -23.14 5.94 -13.62
CA ASP A 84 -21.97 5.07 -13.50
C ASP A 84 -21.05 5.54 -12.37
N ASP A 85 -20.82 6.85 -12.25
CA ASP A 85 -20.01 7.42 -11.17
C ASP A 85 -20.61 7.15 -9.78
N LYS A 86 -21.92 7.28 -9.62
CA LYS A 86 -22.60 6.95 -8.34
C LYS A 86 -22.45 5.48 -7.98
N LEU A 87 -22.53 4.58 -8.96
CA LEU A 87 -22.31 3.14 -8.74
C LEU A 87 -20.87 2.87 -8.30
N ARG A 88 -19.90 3.47 -8.98
CA ARG A 88 -18.48 3.39 -8.64
C ARG A 88 -18.20 3.88 -7.22
N GLN A 89 -18.76 5.05 -6.90
CA GLN A 89 -18.61 5.64 -5.57
C GLN A 89 -19.21 4.75 -4.48
N LYS A 90 -20.41 4.19 -4.72
CA LYS A 90 -21.04 3.28 -3.76
C LYS A 90 -20.17 2.06 -3.47
N ALA A 91 -19.61 1.44 -4.50
CA ALA A 91 -18.73 0.28 -4.35
C ALA A 91 -17.40 0.64 -3.65
N ASN A 92 -16.81 1.79 -3.99
CA ASN A 92 -15.63 2.30 -3.29
C ASN A 92 -15.92 2.53 -1.81
N ILE A 93 -17.04 3.17 -1.45
CA ILE A 93 -17.43 3.37 -0.05
C ILE A 93 -17.56 2.03 0.66
N SER A 94 -18.27 1.06 0.07
CA SER A 94 -18.42 -0.29 0.65
C SER A 94 -17.06 -0.90 0.98
N TYR A 95 -16.15 -0.88 0.00
CA TYR A 95 -14.79 -1.41 0.17
C TYR A 95 -14.04 -0.73 1.31
N VAL A 96 -14.03 0.62 1.35
CA VAL A 96 -13.31 1.36 2.40
C VAL A 96 -13.93 1.13 3.78
N THR A 97 -15.24 0.94 3.87
CA THR A 97 -15.91 0.65 5.14
C THR A 97 -15.72 -0.78 5.64
N GLU A 98 -15.54 -1.74 4.74
CA GLU A 98 -15.34 -3.16 5.06
C GLU A 98 -13.88 -3.51 5.38
N HIS A 99 -12.93 -2.67 4.97
CA HIS A 99 -11.49 -2.90 5.15
C HIS A 99 -10.85 -1.76 5.93
N SER A 100 -10.95 -1.82 7.26
CA SER A 100 -10.37 -0.81 8.14
C SER A 100 -8.91 -1.10 8.48
N THR A 101 -8.21 -0.06 8.95
CA THR A 101 -6.84 -0.18 9.48
C THR A 101 -6.77 -1.12 10.69
N ARG A 102 -7.87 -1.23 11.45
CA ARG A 102 -7.98 -2.19 12.56
C ARG A 102 -7.96 -3.62 12.04
N ASP A 103 -8.73 -3.92 11.01
CA ASP A 103 -8.80 -5.27 10.42
C ASP A 103 -7.43 -5.71 9.90
N TRP A 104 -6.71 -4.78 9.26
CA TRP A 104 -5.33 -5.01 8.85
C TRP A 104 -4.41 -5.30 10.03
N ALA A 105 -4.44 -4.47 11.09
CA ALA A 105 -3.58 -4.63 12.26
C ALA A 105 -3.84 -5.96 12.99
N GLU A 106 -5.11 -6.32 13.17
CA GLU A 106 -5.49 -7.60 13.76
C GLU A 106 -5.06 -8.79 12.89
N SER A 107 -5.21 -8.69 11.57
CA SER A 107 -4.72 -9.75 10.66
C SER A 107 -3.21 -9.91 10.76
N PHE A 108 -2.48 -8.79 10.76
CA PHE A 108 -1.03 -8.80 10.87
C PHE A 108 -0.57 -9.44 12.19
N LEU A 109 -1.18 -9.06 13.32
CA LEU A 109 -0.85 -9.64 14.62
C LEU A 109 -1.15 -11.14 14.69
N ARG A 110 -2.29 -11.58 14.13
CA ARG A 110 -2.62 -13.02 14.02
C ARG A 110 -1.58 -13.79 13.20
N ASP A 111 -1.09 -13.19 12.12
CA ASP A 111 -0.09 -13.85 11.28
C ASP A 111 1.28 -13.89 11.95
N VAL A 112 1.66 -12.85 12.69
CA VAL A 112 2.87 -12.86 13.54
C VAL A 112 2.77 -13.93 14.62
N GLU A 113 1.63 -14.05 15.30
CA GLU A 113 1.43 -15.03 16.37
C GLU A 113 1.54 -16.48 15.87
N LYS A 114 1.05 -16.78 14.65
CA LYS A 114 1.20 -18.11 14.04
C LYS A 114 2.64 -18.49 13.75
N VAL A 115 3.48 -17.51 13.38
CA VAL A 115 4.88 -17.72 13.02
C VAL A 115 5.79 -17.58 14.24
N TYR A 116 5.27 -17.03 15.33
CA TYR A 116 6.01 -16.86 16.56
C TYR A 116 6.30 -18.22 17.20
N GLU A 117 7.49 -18.75 16.91
CA GLU A 117 8.11 -19.79 17.72
C GLU A 117 8.80 -19.12 18.92
N PRO A 118 8.58 -19.59 20.17
CA PRO A 118 9.40 -19.15 21.30
C PRO A 118 10.87 -19.37 20.94
N SER A 119 11.67 -18.31 21.11
CA SER A 119 13.02 -18.16 20.56
C SER A 119 13.81 -19.46 20.48
N ARG A 120 14.12 -19.91 19.26
CA ARG A 120 15.30 -20.76 19.04
C ARG A 120 16.52 -19.99 19.56
N PRO A 121 17.49 -20.64 20.22
CA PRO A 121 18.66 -19.96 20.73
C PRO A 121 19.30 -19.14 19.60
N VAL A 122 19.31 -17.81 19.76
CA VAL A 122 19.93 -16.92 18.79
C VAL A 122 21.41 -17.27 18.73
N PRO A 123 21.98 -17.57 17.54
CA PRO A 123 23.41 -17.83 17.41
C PRO A 123 24.19 -16.70 18.05
N LYS A 124 25.10 -17.04 18.98
CA LYS A 124 25.89 -16.01 19.66
C LYS A 124 26.78 -15.32 18.62
N ILE A 125 26.67 -14.01 18.53
CA ILE A 125 27.60 -13.19 17.74
C ILE A 125 28.95 -13.21 18.46
N VAL A 126 29.98 -13.72 17.79
CA VAL A 126 31.35 -13.79 18.33
C VAL A 126 32.21 -12.75 17.62
N ARG A 127 32.96 -11.95 18.38
CA ARG A 127 33.90 -10.98 17.80
C ARG A 127 35.04 -11.70 17.10
N ARG A 128 35.54 -11.13 16.01
CA ARG A 128 36.61 -11.71 15.18
C ARG A 128 37.87 -12.09 15.97
N THR A 129 38.23 -11.30 16.99
CA THR A 129 39.37 -11.56 17.88
C THR A 129 39.22 -12.83 18.73
N ASP A 130 37.98 -13.22 19.03
CA ASP A 130 37.67 -14.34 19.90
C ASP A 130 37.50 -15.66 19.12
N ILE A 131 37.32 -15.59 17.80
CA ILE A 131 37.22 -16.76 16.89
C ILE A 131 38.53 -17.52 16.86
N PHE A 132 39.66 -16.81 16.75
CA PHE A 132 40.99 -17.44 16.69
C PHE A 132 41.38 -18.16 17.99
N LYS A 133 40.77 -17.76 19.13
CA LYS A 133 40.95 -18.44 20.42
C LYS A 133 40.07 -19.68 20.59
N ARG A 134 39.03 -19.86 19.75
CA ARG A 134 37.96 -20.87 19.91
C ARG A 134 37.93 -21.96 18.85
N ARG A 135 38.97 -22.11 18.04
CA ARG A 135 39.09 -23.21 17.06
C ARG A 135 39.30 -24.60 17.70
N GLU A 136 39.03 -24.74 19.00
CA GLU A 136 39.17 -25.99 19.77
C GLU A 136 37.93 -26.88 19.72
N THR A 137 36.77 -26.38 19.26
CA THR A 137 35.54 -27.19 19.12
C THR A 137 35.39 -27.70 17.68
N PRO A 138 35.61 -29.00 17.40
CA PRO A 138 35.65 -29.54 16.05
C PRO A 138 34.34 -29.45 15.25
N ASP A 139 33.18 -29.29 15.92
CA ASP A 139 31.86 -29.34 15.27
C ASP A 139 31.21 -27.95 15.03
N ALA A 140 31.89 -26.85 15.38
CA ALA A 140 31.33 -25.51 15.23
C ALA A 140 31.35 -25.02 13.76
N LYS A 141 30.20 -24.56 13.26
CA LYS A 141 30.05 -23.96 11.92
C LYS A 141 30.11 -22.43 12.00
N TYR A 142 30.96 -21.82 11.16
CA TYR A 142 31.17 -20.37 11.11
C TYR A 142 30.68 -19.82 9.77
N ILE A 143 29.90 -18.73 9.79
CA ILE A 143 29.47 -17.99 8.60
C ILE A 143 30.08 -16.58 8.65
N LEU A 144 30.87 -16.22 7.65
CA LEU A 144 31.45 -14.89 7.47
C LEU A 144 30.49 -14.00 6.69
N LEU A 145 30.01 -12.90 7.29
CA LEU A 145 29.13 -11.92 6.66
C LEU A 145 29.80 -10.55 6.63
N ASN A 146 30.29 -10.17 5.44
CA ASN A 146 31.12 -8.99 5.20
C ASN A 146 32.32 -8.90 6.16
N SER A 147 33.16 -7.86 6.06
CA SER A 147 34.47 -7.79 6.72
C SER A 147 34.46 -7.87 8.26
N GLU A 148 33.29 -7.89 8.93
CA GLU A 148 33.20 -7.63 10.37
C GLU A 148 32.37 -8.60 11.22
N ILE A 149 31.46 -9.44 10.69
CA ILE A 149 30.56 -10.25 11.54
C ILE A 149 30.61 -11.74 11.21
N ASN A 150 30.86 -12.58 12.22
CA ASN A 150 30.78 -14.04 12.11
C ASN A 150 29.78 -14.62 13.13
N PHE A 151 28.96 -15.57 12.70
CA PHE A 151 27.99 -16.29 13.54
C PHE A 151 28.51 -17.68 13.92
N VAL A 152 28.18 -18.14 15.14
CA VAL A 152 28.45 -19.51 15.61
C VAL A 152 27.13 -20.21 15.93
N TYR A 153 26.84 -21.30 15.23
CA TYR A 153 25.71 -22.16 15.55
C TYR A 153 26.11 -23.19 16.62
N PRO A 154 25.31 -23.39 17.68
CA PRO A 154 25.44 -24.58 18.51
C PRO A 154 25.03 -25.83 17.70
N ALA A 155 25.68 -26.96 17.97
CA ALA A 155 25.26 -28.27 17.49
C ALA A 155 23.93 -28.67 18.12
#